data_AF-A0A3D4QFV2-F1
#
_entry.id   AF-A0A3D4QFV2-F1
#
_cell.length_a   1.000
_cell.length_b   1.000
_cell.length_c   1.000
_cell.angle_alpha   90.00
_cell.angle_beta   90.00
_cell.angle_gamma   90.00
#
_symmetry.space_group_name_H-M   'P 1'
#
loop_
_entity.id
_entity.type
_entity.pdbx_description
1 polymer ?
#
loop_
_entity_poly.entity_id
_entity_poly.type
_entity_poly.pdbx_seq_one_letter_code
_entity_poly.pdbx_strand_id
1 'polypeptide(L)' 'SSGNMQMTQKKATQDGIVWLSVISSAPGEQGNVSGPQADALTQSRNAVPSSVLLDPSGEIGRLYGARTTPHMFI' A
#
# COMPACT_ATOMS: atom_id res chain seq x y z
N SER A 1 15.46 -6.84 -4.72
CA SER A 1 14.07 -7.00 -5.20
C SER A 1 14.01 -6.60 -6.67
N SER A 2 13.15 -7.20 -7.48
CA SER A 2 13.11 -7.03 -8.95
C SER A 2 12.42 -5.75 -9.45
N GLY A 3 11.82 -4.94 -8.58
CA GLY A 3 11.11 -3.71 -8.99
C GLY A 3 9.76 -3.93 -9.68
N ASN A 4 9.26 -5.18 -9.73
CA ASN A 4 8.04 -5.53 -10.45
C ASN A 4 6.82 -4.73 -9.99
N MET A 5 6.60 -4.62 -8.68
CA MET A 5 5.48 -3.88 -8.11
C MET A 5 5.50 -2.40 -8.49
N GLN A 6 6.68 -1.78 -8.47
CA GLN A 6 6.87 -0.39 -8.85
C GLN A 6 6.54 -0.19 -10.34
N MET A 7 6.96 -1.13 -11.20
CA MET A 7 6.60 -1.09 -12.62
C MET A 7 5.09 -1.25 -12.84
N THR A 8 4.44 -2.16 -12.12
CA THR A 8 2.98 -2.34 -12.17
C THR A 8 2.25 -1.07 -11.74
N GLN A 9 2.65 -0.44 -10.63
CA GLN A 9 2.07 0.83 -10.17
C GLN A 9 2.24 1.95 -11.20
N LYS A 10 3.43 2.08 -11.78
CA LYS A 10 3.71 3.05 -12.86
C LYS A 10 2.79 2.84 -14.06
N LYS A 11 2.62 1.58 -14.50
CA LYS A 11 1.76 1.28 -15.64
C LYS A 11 0.29 1.58 -15.35
N ALA A 12 -0.21 1.16 -14.19
CA ALA A 12 -1.59 1.42 -13.79
C ALA A 12 -1.90 2.92 -13.74
N THR A 13 -1.03 3.71 -13.09
CA THR A 13 -1.19 5.17 -13.01
C THR A 13 -1.10 5.86 -14.37
N GLN A 14 -0.23 5.38 -15.28
CA GLN A 14 -0.18 5.86 -16.67
C GLN A 14 -1.47 5.59 -17.45
N ASP A 15 -2.18 4.50 -17.13
CA ASP A 15 -3.46 4.14 -17.73
C ASP A 15 -4.65 4.89 -17.07
N GLY A 16 -4.38 5.84 -16.17
CA GLY A 16 -5.41 6.58 -15.44
C GLY A 16 -6.06 5.79 -14.29
N ILE A 17 -5.51 4.63 -13.94
CA ILE A 17 -6.01 3.83 -12.81
C ILE A 17 -5.48 4.41 -11.50
N VAL A 18 -6.37 4.60 -10.53
CA VAL A 18 -6.02 5.02 -9.17
C VAL A 18 -5.47 3.82 -8.40
N TRP A 19 -4.20 3.88 -8.01
CA TRP A 19 -3.56 2.83 -7.22
C TRP A 19 -3.54 3.23 -5.74
N LEU A 20 -4.29 2.53 -4.89
CA LEU A 20 -4.28 2.75 -3.44
C LEU A 20 -3.46 1.67 -2.75
N SER A 21 -2.47 2.08 -1.95
CA SER A 21 -1.79 1.16 -1.02
C SER A 21 -2.43 1.28 0.35
N VAL A 22 -2.90 0.17 0.93
CA VAL A 22 -3.55 0.17 2.25
C VAL A 22 -2.64 -0.50 3.27
N ILE A 23 -2.35 0.17 4.38
CA ILE A 23 -1.59 -0.36 5.51
C ILE A 23 -2.57 -0.67 6.63
N SER A 24 -2.86 -1.96 6.84
CA SER A 24 -3.84 -2.43 7.83
C SER A 24 -3.21 -2.99 9.11
N SER A 25 -1.90 -2.79 9.34
CA SER A 25 -1.23 -3.26 10.56
C SER A 25 -1.76 -2.49 11.79
N ALA A 26 -2.15 -3.22 12.83
CA ALA A 26 -2.68 -2.63 14.07
C ALA A 26 -1.57 -1.91 14.88
N PRO A 27 -1.92 -0.95 15.77
CA PRO A 27 -0.95 -0.31 16.64
C PRO A 27 -0.12 -1.33 17.44
N GLY A 28 1.21 -1.19 17.40
CA GLY A 28 2.14 -2.12 18.05
C GLY A 28 2.58 -3.29 17.16
N GLU A 29 1.89 -3.55 16.05
CA GLU A 29 2.27 -4.59 15.09
C GLU A 29 3.32 -4.09 14.09
N GLN A 30 4.11 -5.03 13.57
CA GLN A 30 5.06 -4.73 12.52
C GLN A 30 4.33 -4.16 11.29
N GLY A 31 4.84 -3.04 10.78
CA GLY A 31 4.29 -2.35 9.61
C GLY A 31 3.25 -1.28 9.95
N ASN A 32 2.83 -1.14 11.20
CA ASN A 32 2.06 0.03 11.62
C ASN A 32 2.97 1.26 11.65
N VAL A 33 2.60 2.29 10.89
CA VAL A 33 3.41 3.49 10.68
C VAL A 33 2.52 4.73 10.68
N SER A 34 3.12 5.88 10.98
CA SER A 34 2.46 7.18 10.82
C SER A 34 2.41 7.60 9.34
N GLY A 35 1.60 8.61 9.03
CA GLY A 35 1.55 9.20 7.68
C GLY A 35 2.92 9.61 7.14
N PRO A 36 3.71 10.42 7.88
CA PRO A 36 5.05 10.80 7.43
C PRO A 36 6.00 9.61 7.23
N GLN A 37 5.89 8.57 8.06
CA GLN A 37 6.67 7.34 7.87
C GLN A 37 6.22 6.59 6.61
N ALA A 38 4.92 6.53 6.32
CA ALA A 38 4.39 5.93 5.11
C ALA A 38 4.87 6.68 3.85
N ASP A 39 4.94 8.01 3.89
CA ASP A 39 5.50 8.82 2.80
C ASP A 39 6.98 8.52 2.58
N ALA A 40 7.78 8.50 3.66
CA ALA A 40 9.20 8.16 3.61
C ALA A 40 9.45 6.73 3.10
N LEU A 41 8.61 5.77 3.50
CA LEU A 41 8.67 4.40 3.00
C LEU A 41 8.29 4.30 1.53
N THR A 42 7.31 5.08 1.08
CA THR A 42 6.91 5.14 -0.33
C THR A 42 8.07 5.63 -1.19
N GLN A 43 8.74 6.70 -0.77
CA GLN A 43 9.90 7.27 -1.45
C GLN A 43 11.10 6.31 -1.44
N SER A 44 11.50 5.81 -0.28
CA SER A 44 12.67 4.91 -0.16
C SER A 44 12.50 3.60 -0.94
N ARG A 45 11.25 3.15 -1.15
CA ARG A 45 10.93 1.95 -1.94
C ARG A 45 10.72 2.24 -3.42
N ASN A 46 10.81 3.50 -3.85
CA ASN A 46 10.48 3.95 -5.21
C ASN A 46 9.06 3.52 -5.65
N ALA A 47 8.15 3.40 -4.70
CA ALA A 47 6.75 3.06 -4.96
C ALA A 47 6.03 4.30 -5.48
N VAL A 48 5.03 4.09 -6.34
CA VAL A 48 4.25 5.18 -6.96
C VAL A 48 2.73 4.95 -6.84
N PRO A 49 2.20 4.67 -5.63
CA PRO A 49 0.77 4.67 -5.44
C PRO A 49 0.21 6.08 -5.65
N SER A 50 -1.07 6.17 -6.06
CA SER A 50 -1.81 7.42 -6.06
C SER A 50 -2.01 7.96 -4.64
N SER A 51 -2.20 7.06 -3.65
CA SER A 51 -2.26 7.41 -2.23
C SER A 51 -1.96 6.20 -1.35
N VAL A 52 -1.53 6.47 -0.12
CA VAL A 52 -1.41 5.47 0.95
C VAL A 52 -2.50 5.71 1.99
N LEU A 53 -3.29 4.69 2.29
CA LEU A 53 -4.32 4.71 3.32
C LEU A 53 -3.82 3.96 4.55
N LEU A 54 -3.99 4.57 5.73
CA LEU A 54 -3.72 3.93 7.01
C LEU A 54 -5.04 3.40 7.58
N ASP A 55 -5.11 2.09 7.79
CA ASP A 55 -6.26 1.35 8.27
C ASP A 55 -5.89 0.60 9.58
N PRO A 56 -5.53 1.31 10.66
CA PRO A 56 -5.04 0.65 11.88
C PRO A 56 -6.10 -0.23 12.58
N SER A 57 -7.39 -0.08 12.24
CA SER A 57 -8.47 -0.98 12.71
C SER A 57 -8.58 -2.26 11.87
N GLY A 58 -7.91 -2.32 10.72
CA GLY A 58 -8.00 -3.42 9.76
C GLY A 58 -9.40 -3.58 9.16
N GLU A 59 -10.25 -2.56 9.20
CA GLU A 59 -11.62 -2.65 8.70
C GLU A 59 -11.64 -2.82 7.18
N ILE A 60 -10.89 -1.99 6.47
CA ILE A 60 -10.80 -2.06 5.01
C ILE A 60 -10.17 -3.38 4.58
N GLY A 61 -9.07 -3.79 5.22
CA GLY A 61 -8.41 -5.06 4.94
C GLY A 61 -9.36 -6.26 5.10
N ARG A 62 -10.19 -6.27 6.16
CA ARG A 62 -11.19 -7.32 6.38
C ARG A 62 -12.33 -7.29 5.37
N LEU A 63 -12.84 -6.11 5.00
CA LEU A 63 -13.90 -5.96 4.00
C LEU A 63 -13.48 -6.52 2.64
N TYR A 64 -12.22 -6.33 2.25
CA TYR A 64 -11.66 -6.91 1.03
C TYR A 64 -11.21 -8.37 1.19
N GLY A 65 -11.31 -8.95 2.40
CA GLY A 65 -10.85 -10.31 2.65
C GLY A 65 -9.33 -10.49 2.51
N ALA A 66 -8.55 -9.45 2.79
CA ALA A 66 -7.09 -9.51 2.75
C ALA A 66 -6.52 -10.45 3.84
N ARG A 67 -5.57 -11.31 3.45
CA ARG A 67 -4.96 -12.32 4.35
C ARG A 67 -3.44 -12.34 4.36
N THR A 68 -2.81 -11.70 3.37
CA THR A 68 -1.36 -11.70 3.18
C THR A 68 -0.91 -10.37 2.58
N THR A 69 0.39 -10.13 2.58
CA THR A 69 0.99 -8.93 2.00
C THR A 69 2.12 -9.33 1.04
N PRO A 70 2.10 -8.89 -0.23
CA PRO A 70 1.03 -8.14 -0.87
C PRO A 70 -0.18 -9.03 -1.22
N HIS A 71 -1.38 -8.46 -1.12
CA HIS A 71 -2.60 -9.01 -1.71
C HIS A 71 -3.27 -7.89 -2.51
N MET A 72 -3.55 -8.13 -3.78
CA MET A 72 -4.00 -7.09 -4.72
C MET A 72 -5.40 -7.41 -5.22
N PHE A 73 -6.21 -6.37 -5.36
CA PHE A 73 -7.56 -6.40 -5.91
C PHE A 73 -7.61 -5.43 -7.09
N ILE A 74 -8.31 -5.81 -8.16
CA ILE A 74 -8.53 -5.00 -9.36
C ILE A 74 -10.04 -4.95 -9.60
#